data_AF-A0A399NTK5-F1
#
_entry.id   AF-A0A399NTK5-F1
#
_cell.length_a   1.000
_cell.length_b   1.000
_cell.length_c   1.000
_cell.angle_alpha   90.00
_cell.angle_beta   90.00
_cell.angle_gamma   90.00
#
_symmetry.space_group_name_H-M   'P 1'
#
loop_
_entity.id
_entity.type
_entity.pdbx_description
1 polymer ?
#
loop_
_entity_poly.entity_id
_entity_poly.type
_entity_poly.pdbx_seq_one_letter_code
_entity_poly.pdbx_strand_id
1 'polypeptide(L)'
;MTDALVLAARLRALDDAALAALVRDRHVDAARIADIFDLADALLAPDAVARALEQLDRTALAVLAVAAEDGATAGPVSLGAVRDSLARRSGEDQLDPAELTDAARRAADTLLAGVDDAGITTHPEVAAALAAWPAA
;
A
#
# COMPACT_ATOMS: atom_id res chain seq x y z
N MET A 1 14.12 -9.39 -2.40
CA MET A 1 13.55 -10.51 -3.19
C MET A 1 12.45 -11.26 -2.42
N THR A 2 11.89 -10.68 -1.35
CA THR A 2 10.83 -11.32 -0.54
C THR A 2 9.46 -10.68 -0.81
N ASP A 3 9.44 -9.41 -1.19
CA ASP A 3 8.20 -8.63 -1.37
C ASP A 3 7.42 -8.99 -2.63
N ALA A 4 8.12 -9.20 -3.75
CA ALA A 4 7.50 -9.70 -4.99
C ALA A 4 6.87 -11.09 -4.79
N LEU A 5 7.46 -11.96 -3.96
CA LEU A 5 6.89 -13.28 -3.65
C LEU A 5 5.62 -13.17 -2.80
N VAL A 6 5.64 -12.30 -1.77
CA VAL A 6 4.45 -12.03 -0.95
C VAL A 6 3.33 -11.43 -1.79
N LEU A 7 3.67 -10.47 -2.67
CA LEU A 7 2.70 -9.86 -3.58
C LEU A 7 2.16 -10.88 -4.59
N ALA A 8 3.01 -11.69 -5.21
CA ALA A 8 2.60 -12.74 -6.14
C ALA A 8 1.65 -13.77 -5.49
N ALA A 9 1.91 -14.15 -4.22
CA ALA A 9 1.01 -15.03 -3.47
C ALA A 9 -0.38 -14.41 -3.26
N ARG A 10 -0.43 -13.09 -3.00
CA ARG A 10 -1.70 -12.34 -2.87
C ARG A 10 -2.42 -12.20 -4.19
N LEU A 11 -1.71 -11.85 -5.26
CA LEU A 11 -2.26 -11.78 -6.62
C LEU A 11 -2.89 -13.11 -7.02
N ARG A 12 -2.27 -14.24 -6.64
CA ARG A 12 -2.79 -15.58 -6.92
C ARG A 12 -4.06 -15.95 -6.13
N ALA A 13 -4.36 -15.22 -5.06
CA ALA A 13 -5.59 -15.37 -4.29
C ALA A 13 -6.73 -14.47 -4.82
N LEU A 14 -6.44 -13.51 -5.70
CA LEU A 14 -7.45 -12.69 -6.38
C LEU A 14 -8.12 -13.48 -7.51
N ASP A 15 -9.37 -13.13 -7.81
CA ASP A 15 -10.05 -13.63 -9.00
C ASP A 15 -9.62 -12.85 -10.26
N ASP A 16 -9.90 -13.42 -11.43
CA ASP A 16 -9.52 -12.82 -12.71
C ASP A 16 -10.15 -11.42 -12.91
N ALA A 17 -11.33 -11.17 -12.34
CA ALA A 17 -12.02 -9.90 -12.45
C ALA A 17 -11.31 -8.79 -11.65
N ALA A 18 -10.90 -9.10 -10.42
CA ALA A 18 -10.11 -8.22 -9.56
C ALA A 18 -8.73 -7.98 -10.16
N LEU A 19 -8.08 -9.02 -10.72
CA LEU A 19 -6.79 -8.87 -11.38
C LEU A 19 -6.90 -7.97 -12.62
N ALA A 20 -7.94 -8.12 -13.43
CA ALA A 20 -8.19 -7.27 -14.59
C ALA A 20 -8.52 -5.82 -14.20
N ALA A 21 -9.24 -5.60 -13.11
CA ALA A 21 -9.49 -4.25 -12.58
C ALA A 21 -8.18 -3.59 -12.13
N LEU A 22 -7.37 -4.32 -11.36
CA LEU A 22 -6.08 -3.85 -10.88
C LEU A 22 -5.13 -3.46 -12.02
N VAL A 23 -4.98 -4.30 -13.05
CA VAL A 23 -4.11 -4.00 -14.20
C VAL A 23 -4.56 -2.73 -14.92
N ARG A 24 -5.88 -2.50 -15.05
CA ARG A 24 -6.42 -1.28 -15.64
C ARG A 24 -6.16 -0.06 -14.78
N ASP A 25 -6.48 -0.11 -13.49
CA ASP A 25 -6.37 1.04 -12.59
C ASP A 25 -4.92 1.48 -12.43
N ARG A 26 -4.01 0.51 -12.33
CA ARG A 26 -2.56 0.73 -12.19
C ARG A 26 -1.85 1.04 -13.52
N HIS A 27 -2.56 1.03 -14.65
CA HIS A 27 -2.01 1.30 -15.99
C HIS A 27 -0.73 0.49 -16.30
N VAL A 28 -0.67 -0.76 -15.84
CA VAL A 28 0.50 -1.62 -16.07
C VAL A 28 0.50 -2.09 -17.53
N ASP A 29 1.65 -1.98 -18.21
CA ASP A 29 1.80 -2.45 -19.58
C ASP A 29 1.75 -3.99 -19.64
N ALA A 30 0.55 -4.52 -19.87
CA ALA A 30 0.28 -5.95 -19.93
C ALA A 30 1.06 -6.68 -21.02
N ALA A 31 1.59 -5.97 -22.04
CA ALA A 31 2.33 -6.59 -23.14
C ALA A 31 3.70 -7.16 -22.71
N ARG A 32 4.23 -6.74 -21.54
CA ARG A 32 5.53 -7.21 -21.00
C ARG A 32 5.42 -8.23 -19.88
N ILE A 33 4.21 -8.64 -19.50
CA ILE A 33 3.98 -9.53 -18.36
C ILE A 33 3.93 -10.97 -18.85
N ALA A 34 4.97 -11.78 -18.58
CA ALA A 34 4.98 -13.19 -18.95
C ALA A 34 4.36 -14.08 -17.86
N ASP A 35 4.48 -13.68 -16.59
CA ASP A 35 3.88 -14.38 -15.44
C ASP A 35 3.46 -13.46 -14.29
N ILE A 36 2.99 -14.06 -13.18
CA ILE A 36 2.50 -13.31 -12.00
C ILE A 36 3.61 -12.62 -11.21
N PHE A 37 4.86 -13.07 -11.34
CA PHE A 37 6.02 -12.42 -10.71
C PHE A 37 6.38 -11.17 -11.51
N ASP A 38 6.36 -11.24 -12.84
CA ASP A 38 6.52 -10.05 -13.68
C ASP A 38 5.45 -8.99 -13.39
N LEU A 39 4.21 -9.42 -13.13
CA LEU A 39 3.14 -8.51 -12.71
C LEU A 39 3.43 -7.90 -11.33
N ALA A 40 3.87 -8.71 -10.36
CA ALA A 40 4.23 -8.22 -9.03
C ALA A 40 5.38 -7.20 -9.12
N ASP A 41 6.41 -7.48 -9.89
CA ASP A 41 7.54 -6.57 -10.11
C ASP A 41 7.10 -5.29 -10.83
N ALA A 42 6.23 -5.38 -11.83
CA ALA A 42 5.70 -4.22 -12.53
C ALA A 42 4.83 -3.33 -11.62
N LEU A 43 4.10 -3.93 -10.66
CA LEU A 43 3.31 -3.20 -9.67
C LEU A 43 4.16 -2.53 -8.58
N LEU A 44 5.33 -3.10 -8.27
CA LEU A 44 6.30 -2.56 -7.31
C LEU A 44 7.34 -1.63 -7.96
N ALA A 45 7.31 -1.48 -9.29
CA ALA A 45 8.18 -0.56 -10.01
C ALA A 45 8.01 0.87 -9.46
N PRO A 46 9.09 1.65 -9.28
CA PRO A 46 9.02 2.98 -8.66
C PRO A 46 7.98 3.90 -9.29
N ASP A 47 7.89 3.94 -10.63
CA ASP A 47 6.92 4.74 -11.37
C ASP A 47 5.47 4.29 -11.10
N ALA A 48 5.24 2.98 -11.01
CA ALA A 48 3.93 2.41 -10.75
C ALA A 48 3.47 2.67 -9.31
N VAL A 49 4.41 2.62 -8.35
CA VAL A 49 4.17 2.96 -6.95
C VAL A 49 3.88 4.45 -6.80
N ALA A 50 4.69 5.32 -7.39
CA ALA A 50 4.51 6.77 -7.34
C ALA A 50 3.13 7.19 -7.89
N ARG A 51 2.74 6.66 -9.06
CA ARG A 51 1.40 6.90 -9.62
C ARG A 51 0.27 6.44 -8.73
N ALA A 52 0.42 5.31 -8.06
CA ALA A 52 -0.59 4.80 -7.15
C ALA A 52 -0.70 5.68 -5.89
N LEU A 53 0.44 6.17 -5.37
CA LEU A 53 0.46 7.14 -4.28
C LEU A 53 -0.25 8.44 -4.66
N GLU A 54 -0.08 8.93 -5.89
CA GLU A 54 -0.78 10.14 -6.38
C GLU A 54 -2.31 9.99 -6.42
N GLN A 55 -2.83 8.76 -6.55
CA GLN A 55 -4.27 8.49 -6.55
C GLN A 55 -4.86 8.40 -5.14
N LEU A 56 -4.03 8.24 -4.11
CA LEU A 56 -4.47 8.19 -2.72
C LEU A 56 -4.78 9.60 -2.21
N ASP A 57 -5.80 9.68 -1.36
CA ASP A 57 -6.08 10.93 -0.65
C ASP A 57 -5.05 11.19 0.45
N ARG A 58 -5.05 12.42 0.96
CA ARG A 58 -4.13 12.87 2.02
C ARG A 58 -4.18 11.97 3.26
N THR A 59 -5.36 11.46 3.61
CA THR A 59 -5.55 10.63 4.81
C THR A 59 -4.94 9.24 4.62
N ALA A 60 -5.20 8.59 3.49
CA ALA A 60 -4.60 7.30 3.15
C ALA A 60 -3.08 7.39 3.03
N LEU A 61 -2.57 8.48 2.44
CA LEU A 61 -1.12 8.74 2.41
C LEU A 61 -0.53 8.91 3.80
N ALA A 62 -1.18 9.67 4.69
CA ALA A 62 -0.71 9.85 6.06
C ALA A 62 -0.71 8.52 6.85
N VAL A 63 -1.77 7.72 6.71
CA VAL A 63 -1.89 6.39 7.32
C VAL A 63 -0.78 5.47 6.84
N LEU A 64 -0.53 5.44 5.53
CA LEU A 64 0.48 4.58 4.93
C LEU A 64 1.91 5.01 5.32
N ALA A 65 2.19 6.31 5.34
CA ALA A 65 3.47 6.86 5.76
C ALA A 65 3.76 6.55 7.24
N VAL A 66 2.79 6.77 8.13
CA VAL A 66 2.96 6.45 9.56
C VAL A 66 3.11 4.96 9.77
N ALA A 67 2.32 4.13 9.09
CA ALA A 67 2.45 2.68 9.17
C ALA A 67 3.84 2.21 8.71
N ALA A 68 4.35 2.74 7.58
CA ALA A 68 5.67 2.42 7.06
C ALA A 68 6.79 2.77 8.06
N GLU A 69 6.70 3.96 8.67
CA GLU A 69 7.65 4.39 9.70
C GLU A 69 7.55 3.60 11.00
N ASP A 70 6.35 3.15 11.37
CA ASP A 70 6.11 2.30 12.54
C ASP A 70 6.49 0.82 12.30
N GLY A 71 7.04 0.51 11.11
CA GLY A 71 7.62 -0.80 10.80
C GLY A 71 6.71 -1.74 10.03
N ALA A 72 5.68 -1.23 9.34
CA ALA A 72 4.76 -2.05 8.53
C ALA A 72 5.44 -2.86 7.39
N THR A 73 6.71 -2.55 7.08
CA THR A 73 7.55 -3.32 6.14
C THR A 73 8.16 -4.58 6.77
N ALA A 74 8.34 -4.61 8.09
CA ALA A 74 8.90 -5.74 8.82
C ALA A 74 7.82 -6.69 9.38
N GLY A 75 6.60 -6.19 9.55
CA GLY A 75 5.47 -6.97 10.05
C GLY A 75 4.20 -6.13 10.19
N PRO A 76 3.05 -6.74 10.52
CA PRO A 76 1.79 -6.03 10.65
C PRO A 76 1.81 -5.04 11.82
N VAL A 77 1.36 -3.82 11.56
CA VAL A 77 1.15 -2.77 12.56
C VAL A 77 -0.35 -2.60 12.79
N SER A 78 -0.80 -2.74 14.02
CA SER A 78 -2.23 -2.59 14.34
C SER A 78 -2.74 -1.18 13.98
N LEU A 79 -3.98 -1.10 13.46
CA LEU A 79 -4.59 0.20 13.14
C LEU A 79 -4.68 1.12 14.37
N GLY A 80 -4.90 0.56 15.56
CA GLY A 80 -4.86 1.32 16.82
C GLY A 80 -3.51 2.02 17.05
N ALA A 81 -2.40 1.32 16.82
CA ALA A 81 -1.06 1.89 16.95
C ALA A 81 -0.82 3.00 15.90
N VAL A 82 -1.24 2.79 14.65
CA VAL A 82 -1.16 3.81 13.59
C VAL A 82 -1.95 5.05 13.98
N ARG A 83 -3.16 4.89 14.53
CA ARG A 83 -4.00 5.99 15.01
C ARG A 83 -3.31 6.80 16.10
N ASP A 84 -2.71 6.11 17.07
CA ASP A 84 -2.02 6.75 18.18
C ASP A 84 -0.76 7.49 17.70
N SER A 85 -0.02 6.92 16.74
CA SER A 85 1.11 7.57 16.09
C SER A 85 0.69 8.78 15.27
N LEU A 86 -0.41 8.70 14.52
CA LEU A 86 -0.97 9.83 13.77
C LEU A 86 -1.32 10.99 14.70
N ALA A 87 -2.07 10.74 15.77
CA ALA A 87 -2.45 11.76 16.75
C ALA A 87 -1.22 12.42 17.41
N ARG A 88 -0.19 11.63 17.74
CA ARG A 88 1.07 12.16 18.28
C ARG A 88 1.80 13.09 17.30
N ARG A 89 1.70 12.85 15.99
CA ARG A 89 2.44 13.56 14.94
C ARG A 89 1.68 14.78 14.41
N SER A 90 0.37 14.68 14.25
CA SER A 90 -0.48 15.79 13.79
C SER A 90 -0.69 16.84 14.87
N GLY A 91 -0.66 16.44 16.15
CA GLY A 91 -1.04 17.31 17.27
C GLY A 91 -2.53 17.67 17.28
N GLU A 92 -3.33 17.00 16.45
CA GLU A 92 -4.79 17.15 16.32
C GLU A 92 -5.52 15.99 17.02
N ASP A 93 -6.85 16.08 17.06
CA ASP A 93 -7.71 15.01 17.58
C ASP A 93 -7.51 13.69 16.83
N GLN A 94 -7.71 12.57 17.55
CA GLN A 94 -7.60 11.24 16.95
C GLN A 94 -8.57 11.10 15.76
N LEU A 95 -8.03 10.65 14.62
CA LEU A 95 -8.82 10.23 13.48
C LEU A 95 -9.86 9.19 13.92
N ASP A 96 -11.08 9.30 13.39
CA ASP A 96 -12.14 8.34 13.69
C ASP A 96 -11.68 6.92 13.28
N PRO A 97 -11.88 5.88 14.12
CA PRO A 97 -11.53 4.51 13.77
C PRO A 97 -12.09 3.99 12.45
N ALA A 98 -13.31 4.40 12.08
CA ALA A 98 -13.93 4.05 10.81
C ALA A 98 -13.22 4.75 9.65
N GLU A 99 -12.93 6.05 9.78
CA GLU A 99 -12.16 6.80 8.77
C GLU A 99 -10.76 6.23 8.56
N LEU A 100 -10.10 5.81 9.65
CA LEU A 100 -8.80 5.14 9.60
C LEU A 100 -8.87 3.81 8.85
N THR A 101 -9.90 3.01 9.16
CA THR A 101 -10.11 1.71 8.52
C THR A 101 -10.38 1.88 7.03
N ASP A 102 -11.19 2.87 6.66
CA ASP A 102 -11.49 3.16 5.25
C ASP A 102 -10.26 3.70 4.51
N ALA A 103 -9.44 4.52 5.15
CA ALA A 103 -8.16 4.99 4.61
C ALA A 103 -7.17 3.83 4.39
N ALA A 104 -7.06 2.92 5.36
CA ALA A 104 -6.23 1.72 5.25
C ALA A 104 -6.72 0.79 4.14
N ARG A 105 -8.04 0.61 3.99
CA ARG A 105 -8.64 -0.16 2.90
C ARG A 105 -8.34 0.45 1.53
N ARG A 106 -8.47 1.76 1.37
CA ARG A 106 -8.11 2.45 0.12
C ARG A 106 -6.65 2.23 -0.26
N ALA A 107 -5.73 2.26 0.72
CA ALA A 107 -4.33 1.91 0.47
C ALA A 107 -4.18 0.41 0.08
N ALA A 108 -4.96 -0.49 0.67
CA ALA A 108 -4.95 -1.91 0.32
C ALA A 108 -5.53 -2.20 -1.07
N ASP A 109 -6.58 -1.48 -1.50
CA ASP A 109 -7.21 -1.63 -2.81
C ASP A 109 -6.23 -1.29 -3.95
N THR A 110 -5.27 -0.40 -3.70
CA THR A 110 -4.19 -0.07 -4.64
C THR A 110 -3.02 -1.06 -4.61
N LEU A 111 -3.06 -2.07 -3.73
CA LEU A 111 -1.96 -3.00 -3.40
C LEU A 111 -0.66 -2.33 -2.92
N LEU A 112 -0.75 -1.08 -2.43
CA LEU A 112 0.37 -0.42 -1.76
C LEU A 112 0.53 -0.88 -0.30
N ALA A 113 -0.55 -1.44 0.25
CA ALA A 113 -0.59 -1.99 1.58
C ALA A 113 -1.31 -3.35 1.60
N GLY A 114 -1.08 -4.12 2.65
CA GLY A 114 -1.96 -5.19 3.07
C GLY A 114 -2.71 -4.81 4.33
N VAL A 115 -4.01 -5.10 4.36
CA VAL A 115 -4.80 -4.98 5.59
C VAL A 115 -5.42 -6.34 5.89
N ASP A 116 -5.21 -6.82 7.10
CA ASP A 116 -5.82 -8.01 7.67
C ASP A 116 -6.21 -7.79 9.14
N ASP A 117 -6.61 -8.85 9.84
CA ASP A 117 -7.00 -8.77 11.26
C ASP A 117 -5.83 -8.37 12.19
N ALA A 118 -4.57 -8.59 11.77
CA ALA A 118 -3.39 -8.23 12.54
C ALA A 118 -3.01 -6.74 12.34
N GLY A 119 -3.38 -6.16 11.21
CA GLY A 119 -3.27 -4.73 10.96
C GLY A 119 -2.84 -4.41 9.54
N ILE A 120 -2.08 -3.32 9.39
CA ILE A 120 -1.56 -2.86 8.11
C ILE A 120 -0.10 -3.32 7.92
N THR A 121 0.20 -3.81 6.73
CA THR A 121 1.54 -4.14 6.21
C THR A 121 1.81 -3.34 4.96
N THR A 122 3.07 -3.09 4.63
CA THR A 122 3.44 -2.40 3.38
C THR A 122 4.75 -2.97 2.83
N HIS A 123 5.09 -2.57 1.60
CA HIS A 123 6.28 -3.03 0.91
C HIS A 123 7.44 -2.03 1.09
N PRO A 124 8.70 -2.50 1.15
CA PRO A 124 9.88 -1.64 1.23
C PRO A 124 9.95 -0.60 0.10
N GLU A 125 9.51 -0.96 -1.11
CA GLU A 125 9.45 -0.08 -2.27
C GLU A 125 8.46 1.08 -2.05
N VAL A 126 7.33 0.81 -1.40
CA VAL A 126 6.31 1.81 -1.03
C VAL A 126 6.84 2.73 0.06
N ALA A 127 7.50 2.17 1.09
CA ALA A 127 8.15 2.97 2.13
C ALA A 127 9.25 3.87 1.56
N ALA A 128 10.06 3.36 0.63
CA ALA A 128 11.11 4.13 -0.04
C ALA A 128 10.52 5.26 -0.90
N ALA A 129 9.44 5.00 -1.65
CA ALA A 129 8.74 6.00 -2.43
C ALA A 129 8.13 7.10 -1.54
N LEU A 130 7.51 6.72 -0.42
CA LEU A 130 6.96 7.67 0.56
C LEU A 130 8.05 8.54 1.20
N ALA A 131 9.22 7.97 1.50
CA ALA A 131 10.35 8.73 2.03
C ALA A 131 10.92 9.76 1.04
N ALA A 132 10.75 9.55 -0.27
CA ALA A 132 11.17 10.47 -1.32
C ALA A 132 10.07 11.49 -1.73
N TRP A 133 8.84 11.32 -1.22
CA TRP A 133 7.67 12.13 -1.59
C TRP A 133 7.62 13.45 -0.78
N PRO A 134 7.15 14.59 -1.34
CA PRO A 134 6.61 14.83 -2.69
C PRO A 134 7.65 15.30 -3.72
N ALA A 135 8.94 15.16 -3.46
CA ALA A 135 10.01 15.81 -4.22
C ALA A 135 10.57 14.98 -5.40
N ALA A 136 9.90 13.91 -5.80
CA ALA A 136 10.25 13.10 -6.97
C ALA A 136 9.76 13.76 -8.28
#